data_AF-A0AAW7YET6-F1
#
_entry.id   AF-A0AAW7YET6-F1
#
_cell.length_a   1.000
_cell.length_b   1.000
_cell.length_c   1.000
_cell.angle_alpha   90.00
_cell.angle_beta   90.00
_cell.angle_gamma   90.00
#
_symmetry.space_group_name_H-M   'P 1'
#
loop_
_entity.id
_entity.type
_entity.pdbx_description
1 polymer ?
#
loop_
_entity_poly.entity_id
_entity_poly.type
_entity_poly.pdbx_seq_one_letter_code
_entity_poly.pdbx_strand_id
1 'polypeptide(L)'
;MGLFTRFTDIVNANLNSMLDKAEHPEKMIRLIIQEMEETLVEVRATAAKNIAEQKTHKRRVKFAEDSVEQWQSKAELAIAKDREDLAKSALAQKHKYQNELNSLQQESDAFAEFSIKVQEDAARLQEKLSEARRRQEAFTLRQESVHVRLKVRENAAIYNIDEAMSKFERYQQKIDRAEAQVEAYDLMAASKEGQSLDAQFADMEKEEAITQELAKIKQKLSAA
;
A
#
# COMPACT_ATOMS: atom_id res chain seq x y z
N MET A 1 34.41 3.48 -10.10
CA MET A 1 33.69 3.79 -8.84
C MET A 1 33.53 2.52 -8.05
N GLY A 2 33.98 2.49 -6.79
CA GLY A 2 33.86 1.33 -5.91
C GLY A 2 32.42 1.12 -5.43
N LEU A 3 32.11 -0.11 -5.01
CA LEU A 3 30.80 -0.51 -4.46
C LEU A 3 30.35 0.39 -3.30
N PHE A 4 31.28 0.69 -2.39
CA PHE A 4 31.03 1.58 -1.27
C PHE A 4 30.72 3.01 -1.69
N THR A 5 31.35 3.52 -2.75
CA THR A 5 31.10 4.86 -3.27
C THR A 5 29.67 4.97 -3.84
N ARG A 6 29.25 3.96 -4.61
CA ARG A 6 27.87 3.90 -5.15
C ARG A 6 26.85 3.81 -4.02
N PHE A 7 27.10 2.96 -3.04
CA PHE A 7 26.26 2.84 -1.85
C PHE A 7 26.11 4.19 -1.12
N THR A 8 27.22 4.89 -0.86
CA THR A 8 27.17 6.19 -0.17
C THR A 8 26.43 7.24 -1.01
N ASP A 9 26.60 7.23 -2.33
CA ASP A 9 25.91 8.14 -3.22
C ASP A 9 24.40 7.87 -3.20
N ILE A 10 23.99 6.60 -3.21
CA ILE A 10 22.58 6.17 -3.18
C ILE A 10 21.92 6.48 -1.83
N VAL A 11 22.57 6.18 -0.71
CA VAL A 11 22.01 6.41 0.64
C VAL A 11 21.92 7.91 0.96
N ASN A 12 22.90 8.69 0.51
CA ASN A 12 22.92 10.14 0.70
C ASN A 12 22.14 10.91 -0.38
N ALA A 13 21.77 10.25 -1.49
CA ALA A 13 20.96 10.87 -2.51
C ALA A 13 19.62 11.31 -1.93
N ASN A 14 19.34 12.60 -2.06
CA ASN A 14 18.00 13.09 -1.83
C ASN A 14 17.14 12.70 -3.04
N LEU A 15 16.39 11.60 -2.87
CA LEU A 15 15.43 11.09 -3.86
C LEU A 15 14.51 12.19 -4.42
N ASN A 16 14.10 13.19 -3.62
CA ASN A 16 13.30 14.32 -4.12
C ASN A 16 14.08 15.12 -5.17
N SER A 17 15.31 15.51 -4.86
CA SER A 17 16.12 16.34 -5.76
C SER A 17 16.46 15.65 -7.09
N MET A 18 16.58 14.32 -7.08
CA MET A 18 16.78 13.53 -8.30
C MET A 18 15.51 13.43 -9.14
N LEU A 19 14.36 13.25 -8.49
CA LEU A 19 13.06 13.16 -9.18
C LEU A 19 12.59 14.50 -9.73
N ASP A 20 12.85 15.61 -9.03
CA ASP A 20 12.46 16.96 -9.45
C ASP A 20 13.19 17.43 -10.73
N LYS A 21 14.37 16.86 -11.01
CA LYS A 21 15.19 17.17 -12.19
C LYS A 21 15.00 16.17 -13.33
N ALA A 22 14.24 15.11 -13.10
CA ALA A 22 14.07 14.04 -14.08
C ALA A 22 12.95 14.37 -15.06
N GLU A 23 13.23 14.27 -16.37
CA GLU A 23 12.20 14.37 -17.42
C GLU A 23 11.17 13.23 -17.32
N HIS A 24 11.59 12.06 -16.82
CA HIS A 24 10.76 10.87 -16.64
C HIS A 24 10.93 10.27 -15.23
N PRO A 25 10.22 10.80 -14.21
CA PRO A 25 10.41 10.40 -12.81
C PRO A 25 10.09 8.92 -12.54
N GLU A 26 9.15 8.30 -13.26
CA GLU A 26 8.86 6.86 -13.13
C GLU A 26 9.98 5.94 -13.62
N LYS A 27 10.63 6.29 -14.72
CA LYS A 27 11.75 5.50 -15.24
C LYS A 27 12.94 5.64 -14.30
N MET A 28 13.18 6.85 -13.83
CA MET A 28 14.26 7.13 -12.86
C MET A 28 14.06 6.39 -11.54
N ILE A 29 12.86 6.43 -10.94
CA ILE A 29 12.62 5.72 -9.67
C ILE A 29 12.76 4.20 -9.82
N ARG A 30 12.35 3.64 -10.97
CA ARG A 30 12.53 2.22 -11.27
C ARG A 30 14.00 1.84 -11.40
N LEU A 31 14.80 2.66 -12.08
CA LEU A 31 16.25 2.45 -12.20
C LEU A 31 16.95 2.55 -10.86
N ILE A 32 16.59 3.54 -10.03
CA ILE A 32 17.12 3.67 -8.66
C ILE A 32 16.77 2.45 -7.82
N ILE A 33 15.52 1.98 -7.86
CA ILE A 33 15.12 0.77 -7.13
C ILE A 33 15.93 -0.44 -7.60
N GLN A 34 16.12 -0.62 -8.91
CA GLN A 34 16.92 -1.72 -9.44
C GLN A 34 18.37 -1.64 -8.98
N GLU A 35 19.01 -0.46 -9.05
CA GLU A 35 20.39 -0.27 -8.62
C GLU A 35 20.55 -0.52 -7.10
N MET A 36 19.56 -0.11 -6.30
CA MET A 36 19.50 -0.40 -4.87
C MET A 36 19.34 -1.89 -4.58
N GLU A 37 18.53 -2.60 -5.36
CA GLU A 37 18.34 -4.05 -5.25
C GLU A 37 19.63 -4.81 -5.58
N GLU A 38 20.29 -4.45 -6.67
CA GLU A 38 21.59 -5.01 -7.08
C GLU A 38 22.64 -4.77 -5.99
N THR A 39 22.76 -3.53 -5.51
CA THR A 39 23.69 -3.16 -4.44
C THR A 39 23.39 -3.93 -3.14
N LEU A 40 22.11 -4.13 -2.81
CA LEU A 40 21.71 -4.89 -1.62
C LEU A 40 22.13 -6.36 -1.72
N VAL A 41 22.02 -6.97 -2.90
CA VAL A 41 22.49 -8.34 -3.14
C VAL A 41 24.00 -8.43 -2.94
N GLU A 42 24.76 -7.48 -3.48
CA GLU A 42 26.22 -7.44 -3.33
C GLU A 42 26.66 -7.22 -1.88
N VAL A 43 26.01 -6.32 -1.16
CA VAL A 43 26.26 -6.08 0.28
C VAL A 43 25.98 -7.36 1.08
N ARG A 44 24.87 -8.06 0.79
CA ARG A 44 24.54 -9.33 1.44
C ARG A 44 25.55 -10.43 1.11
N ALA A 45 26.03 -10.52 -0.13
CA ALA A 45 27.06 -11.48 -0.52
C ALA A 45 28.38 -11.20 0.22
N THR A 46 28.76 -9.93 0.33
CA THR A 46 29.93 -9.49 1.10
C THR A 46 29.78 -9.81 2.59
N ALA A 47 28.61 -9.54 3.16
CA ALA A 47 28.29 -9.89 4.54
C ALA A 47 28.39 -11.41 4.78
N ALA A 48 27.84 -12.22 3.87
CA ALA A 48 27.92 -13.68 3.97
C ALA A 48 29.37 -14.18 3.93
N LYS A 49 30.21 -13.61 3.05
CA LYS A 49 31.63 -13.91 2.99
C LYS A 49 32.35 -13.55 4.29
N ASN A 50 32.10 -12.36 4.84
CA ASN A 50 32.67 -11.92 6.12
C ASN A 50 32.25 -12.83 7.28
N ILE A 51 30.99 -13.26 7.32
CA ILE A 51 30.49 -14.19 8.34
C ILE A 51 31.22 -15.55 8.23
N ALA A 52 31.45 -16.04 7.01
CA ALA A 52 32.20 -17.27 6.78
C ALA A 52 33.67 -17.15 7.22
N GLU A 53 34.31 -16.02 6.90
CA GLU A 53 35.67 -15.69 7.35
C GLU A 53 35.74 -15.59 8.87
N GLN A 54 34.81 -14.88 9.52
CA GLN A 54 34.72 -14.77 10.97
C GLN A 54 34.54 -16.14 11.64
N LYS A 55 33.73 -17.03 11.06
CA LYS A 55 33.55 -18.40 11.59
C LYS A 55 34.83 -19.23 11.47
N THR A 56 35.57 -19.06 10.38
CA THR A 56 36.88 -19.71 10.18
C THR A 56 37.90 -19.17 11.17
N HIS A 57 37.91 -17.86 11.38
CA HIS A 57 38.77 -17.18 12.34
C HIS A 57 38.50 -17.65 13.78
N LYS A 58 37.23 -17.70 14.20
CA LYS A 58 36.83 -18.24 15.51
C LYS A 58 37.29 -19.68 15.74
N ARG A 59 37.31 -20.51 14.69
CA ARG A 59 37.86 -21.88 14.78
C ARG A 59 39.38 -21.87 15.01
N ARG A 60 40.11 -20.95 14.38
CA ARG A 60 41.56 -20.78 14.60
C ARG A 60 41.87 -20.30 16.01
N VAL A 61 41.12 -19.31 16.50
CA VAL A 61 41.19 -18.83 17.90
C VAL A 61 41.01 -19.99 18.85
N LYS A 62 39.91 -20.75 18.71
CA LYS A 62 39.63 -21.91 19.57
C LYS A 62 40.74 -22.97 19.52
N PHE A 63 41.27 -23.26 18.33
CA PHE A 63 42.39 -24.20 18.19
C PHE A 63 43.65 -23.72 18.91
N ALA A 64 43.96 -22.42 18.84
CA ALA A 64 45.08 -21.84 19.57
C ALA A 64 44.85 -21.86 21.09
N GLU A 65 43.65 -21.55 21.56
CA GLU A 65 43.25 -21.67 22.98
C GLU A 65 43.42 -23.11 23.49
N ASP A 66 42.85 -24.09 22.78
CA ASP A 66 42.95 -25.51 23.12
C ASP A 66 44.43 -25.96 23.13
N SER A 67 45.24 -25.45 22.20
CA SER A 67 46.69 -25.74 22.14
C SER A 67 47.44 -25.16 23.33
N VAL A 68 47.14 -23.92 23.74
CA VAL A 68 47.73 -23.29 24.94
C VAL A 68 47.42 -24.12 26.18
N GLU A 69 46.17 -24.56 26.36
CA GLU A 69 45.75 -25.39 27.49
C GLU A 69 46.41 -26.77 27.48
N GLN A 70 46.52 -27.40 26.31
CA GLN A 70 47.22 -28.68 26.16
C GLN A 70 48.70 -28.57 26.51
N TRP A 71 49.39 -27.53 26.05
CA TRP A 71 50.81 -27.31 26.38
C TRP A 71 51.01 -26.96 27.85
N GLN A 72 50.07 -26.24 28.46
CA GLN A 72 50.04 -26.01 29.91
C GLN A 72 49.94 -27.34 30.69
N SER A 73 48.96 -28.18 30.35
CA SER A 73 48.78 -29.51 30.97
C SER A 73 50.03 -30.39 30.80
N LYS A 74 50.66 -30.36 29.63
CA LYS A 74 51.91 -31.10 29.38
C LYS A 74 53.08 -30.59 30.22
N ALA A 75 53.18 -29.27 30.42
CA ALA A 75 54.19 -28.68 31.28
C ALA A 75 53.99 -29.10 32.76
N GLU A 76 52.75 -29.06 33.25
CA GLU A 76 52.38 -29.51 34.60
C GLU A 76 52.70 -30.99 34.81
N LEU A 77 52.38 -31.85 33.84
CA LEU A 77 52.71 -33.27 33.90
C LEU A 77 54.23 -33.52 33.90
N ALA A 78 55.00 -32.72 33.17
CA ALA A 78 56.46 -32.82 33.13
C ALA A 78 57.08 -32.42 34.47
N ILE A 79 56.56 -31.36 35.12
CA ILE A 79 56.97 -30.95 36.47
C ILE A 79 56.62 -32.04 37.49
N ALA A 80 55.43 -32.61 37.43
CA ALA A 80 55.00 -33.69 38.33
C ALA A 80 55.85 -34.97 38.22
N LYS A 81 56.64 -35.11 37.15
CA LYS A 81 57.57 -36.21 36.90
C LYS A 81 59.04 -35.79 37.06
N ASP A 82 59.30 -34.62 37.67
CA ASP A 82 60.64 -34.03 37.86
C ASP A 82 61.45 -33.87 36.56
N ARG A 83 60.77 -33.68 35.42
CA ARG A 83 61.40 -33.45 34.10
C ARG A 83 61.33 -31.98 33.72
N GLU A 84 62.16 -31.16 34.36
CA GLU A 84 62.18 -29.71 34.14
C GLU A 84 62.49 -29.30 32.69
N ASP A 85 63.37 -30.03 32.00
CA ASP A 85 63.74 -29.73 30.61
C ASP A 85 62.53 -29.86 29.67
N LEU A 86 61.70 -30.89 29.88
CA LEU A 86 60.46 -31.07 29.14
C LEU A 86 59.43 -30.01 29.49
N ALA A 87 59.33 -29.61 30.77
CA ALA A 87 58.45 -28.53 31.20
C ALA A 87 58.82 -27.20 30.53
N LYS A 88 60.11 -26.84 30.49
CA LYS A 88 60.61 -25.63 29.80
C LYS A 88 60.28 -25.65 28.31
N SER A 89 60.45 -26.79 27.64
CA SER A 89 60.11 -26.91 26.21
C SER A 89 58.60 -26.81 25.95
N ALA A 90 57.76 -27.39 26.80
CA ALA A 90 56.31 -27.28 26.72
C ALA A 90 55.84 -25.83 26.94
N LEU A 91 56.41 -25.11 27.92
CA LEU A 91 56.13 -23.71 28.15
C LEU A 91 56.57 -22.81 26.99
N ALA A 92 57.70 -23.13 26.32
CA ALA A 92 58.13 -22.42 25.13
C ALA A 92 57.12 -22.58 23.97
N GLN A 93 56.53 -23.77 23.81
CA GLN A 93 55.46 -23.99 22.82
C GLN A 93 54.16 -23.27 23.23
N LYS A 94 53.79 -23.32 24.52
CA LYS A 94 52.66 -22.56 25.06
C LYS A 94 52.78 -21.07 24.71
N HIS A 95 53.95 -20.47 24.94
CA HIS A 95 54.19 -19.06 24.62
C HIS A 95 54.02 -18.73 23.13
N LYS A 96 54.41 -19.64 22.22
CA LYS A 96 54.19 -19.45 20.78
C LYS A 96 52.70 -19.39 20.45
N TYR A 97 51.92 -20.36 20.93
CA TYR A 97 50.47 -20.37 20.70
C TYR A 97 49.76 -19.23 21.42
N GLN A 98 50.26 -18.79 22.58
CA GLN A 98 49.73 -17.61 23.28
C GLN A 98 49.94 -16.32 22.47
N ASN A 99 51.10 -16.15 21.86
CA ASN A 99 51.37 -15.00 20.99
C ASN A 99 50.49 -15.05 19.74
N GLU A 100 50.33 -16.23 19.13
CA GLU A 100 49.40 -16.40 18.00
C GLU A 100 47.96 -16.08 18.40
N LEU A 101 47.50 -16.56 19.56
CA LEU A 101 46.18 -16.29 20.10
C LEU A 101 45.95 -14.79 20.30
N ASN A 102 46.92 -14.07 20.87
CA ASN A 102 46.81 -12.62 21.07
C ASN A 102 46.65 -11.88 19.73
N SER A 103 47.42 -12.26 18.70
CA SER A 103 47.28 -11.68 17.36
C SER A 103 45.92 -12.00 16.73
N LEU A 104 45.46 -13.26 16.83
CA LEU A 104 44.14 -13.66 16.34
C LEU A 104 43.01 -12.92 17.08
N GLN A 105 43.16 -12.66 18.38
CA GLN A 105 42.17 -11.94 19.16
C GLN A 105 42.05 -10.48 18.70
N GLN A 106 43.17 -9.81 18.42
CA GLN A 106 43.18 -8.46 17.87
C GLN A 106 42.51 -8.40 16.48
N GLU A 107 42.77 -9.38 15.63
CA GLU A 107 42.08 -9.50 14.32
C GLU A 107 40.57 -9.73 14.49
N SER A 108 40.15 -10.47 15.51
CA SER A 108 38.74 -10.77 15.77
C SER A 108 37.92 -9.52 16.08
N ASP A 109 38.50 -8.56 16.81
CA ASP A 109 37.84 -7.30 17.14
C ASP A 109 37.59 -6.46 15.88
N ALA A 110 38.58 -6.41 14.97
CA ALA A 110 38.45 -5.74 13.68
C ALA A 110 37.35 -6.38 12.81
N PHE A 111 37.27 -7.72 12.78
CA PHE A 111 36.19 -8.43 12.08
C PHE A 111 34.81 -8.15 12.68
N ALA A 112 34.72 -8.06 14.00
CA ALA A 112 33.46 -7.75 14.68
C ALA A 112 32.97 -6.34 14.33
N GLU A 113 33.86 -5.34 14.39
CA GLU A 113 33.51 -3.96 14.03
C GLU A 113 33.09 -3.85 12.56
N PHE A 114 33.83 -4.49 11.64
CA PHE A 114 33.49 -4.50 10.22
C PHE A 114 32.14 -5.17 9.96
N SER A 115 31.84 -6.29 10.65
CA SER A 115 30.57 -6.99 10.48
C SER A 115 29.38 -6.16 10.95
N ILE A 116 29.54 -5.36 12.02
CA ILE A 116 28.49 -4.46 12.50
C ILE A 116 28.22 -3.39 11.45
N LYS A 117 29.28 -2.74 10.93
CA LYS A 117 29.15 -1.70 9.89
C LYS A 117 28.42 -2.21 8.65
N VAL A 118 28.80 -3.39 8.15
CA VAL A 118 28.13 -3.99 6.97
C VAL A 118 26.65 -4.29 7.24
N GLN A 119 26.28 -4.70 8.45
CA GLN A 119 24.88 -4.91 8.82
C GLN A 119 24.09 -3.61 8.90
N GLU A 120 24.67 -2.56 9.49
CA GLU A 120 24.07 -1.22 9.56
C GLU A 120 23.85 -0.64 8.15
N ASP A 121 24.84 -0.78 7.28
CA ASP A 121 24.77 -0.34 5.89
C ASP A 121 23.66 -1.09 5.13
N ALA A 122 23.58 -2.42 5.28
CA ALA A 122 22.52 -3.22 4.68
C ALA A 122 21.13 -2.78 5.17
N ALA A 123 20.99 -2.49 6.47
CA ALA A 123 19.72 -2.04 7.05
C ALA A 123 19.30 -0.67 6.50
N ARG A 124 20.24 0.30 6.40
CA ARG A 124 19.99 1.62 5.82
C ARG A 124 19.55 1.54 4.36
N LEU A 125 20.20 0.70 3.56
CA LEU A 125 19.82 0.51 2.17
C LEU A 125 18.44 -0.13 2.03
N GLN A 126 18.12 -1.08 2.90
CA GLN A 126 16.80 -1.72 2.92
C GLN A 126 15.69 -0.74 3.30
N GLU A 127 15.95 0.16 4.26
CA GLU A 127 15.02 1.25 4.61
C GLU A 127 14.81 2.19 3.43
N LYS A 128 15.88 2.67 2.81
CA LYS A 128 15.83 3.54 1.63
C LYS A 128 15.10 2.89 0.46
N LEU A 129 15.29 1.59 0.24
CA LEU A 129 14.63 0.83 -0.82
C LEU A 129 13.13 0.73 -0.55
N SER A 130 12.74 0.55 0.71
CA SER A 130 11.33 0.59 1.11
C SER A 130 10.69 1.97 0.87
N GLU A 131 11.44 3.04 1.14
CA GLU A 131 11.03 4.42 0.88
C GLU A 131 10.83 4.66 -0.62
N ALA A 132 11.80 4.23 -1.44
CA ALA A 132 11.74 4.35 -2.90
C ALA A 132 10.54 3.59 -3.49
N ARG A 133 10.25 2.37 -3.01
CA ARG A 133 9.08 1.58 -3.44
C ARG A 133 7.75 2.25 -3.08
N ARG A 134 7.59 2.76 -1.85
CA ARG A 134 6.38 3.50 -1.45
C ARG A 134 6.16 4.73 -2.33
N ARG A 135 7.23 5.44 -2.66
CA ARG A 135 7.15 6.60 -3.57
C ARG A 135 6.76 6.18 -4.98
N GLN A 136 7.32 5.09 -5.50
CA GLN A 136 6.95 4.55 -6.82
C GLN A 136 5.45 4.23 -6.90
N GLU A 137 4.90 3.60 -5.87
CA GLU A 137 3.47 3.32 -5.77
C GLU A 137 2.63 4.61 -5.74
N ALA A 138 3.04 5.60 -4.92
CA ALA A 138 2.38 6.90 -4.88
C ALA A 138 2.40 7.64 -6.23
N PHE A 139 3.52 7.59 -6.97
CA PHE A 139 3.61 8.16 -8.31
C PHE A 139 2.69 7.47 -9.30
N THR A 140 2.62 6.14 -9.24
CA THR A 140 1.78 5.32 -10.13
C THR A 140 0.30 5.63 -9.89
N LEU A 141 -0.14 5.66 -8.63
CA LEU A 141 -1.50 6.05 -8.25
C LEU A 141 -1.83 7.50 -8.68
N ARG A 142 -0.88 8.42 -8.52
CA ARG A 142 -1.07 9.82 -8.95
C ARG A 142 -1.18 9.91 -10.47
N GLN A 143 -0.40 9.15 -11.22
CA GLN A 143 -0.50 9.07 -12.67
C GLN A 143 -1.83 8.51 -13.12
N GLU A 144 -2.28 7.38 -12.57
CA GLU A 144 -3.58 6.79 -12.89
C GLU A 144 -4.70 7.79 -12.60
N SER A 145 -4.63 8.46 -11.46
CA SER A 145 -5.53 9.54 -11.06
C SER A 145 -5.56 10.70 -12.06
N VAL A 146 -4.39 11.17 -12.53
CA VAL A 146 -4.27 12.21 -13.56
C VAL A 146 -4.83 11.71 -14.90
N HIS A 147 -4.51 10.48 -15.30
CA HIS A 147 -4.98 9.88 -16.55
C HIS A 147 -6.49 9.70 -16.57
N VAL A 148 -7.09 9.25 -15.47
CA VAL A 148 -8.55 9.17 -15.30
C VAL A 148 -9.17 10.56 -15.39
N ARG A 149 -8.60 11.57 -14.71
CA ARG A 149 -9.10 12.96 -14.81
C ARG A 149 -8.98 13.53 -16.22
N LEU A 150 -7.88 13.25 -16.92
CA LEU A 150 -7.69 13.67 -18.31
C LEU A 150 -8.71 12.99 -19.22
N LYS A 151 -8.86 11.66 -19.14
CA LYS A 151 -9.91 10.92 -19.88
C LYS A 151 -11.31 11.43 -19.57
N VAL A 152 -11.63 11.73 -18.32
CA VAL A 152 -12.93 12.32 -17.95
C VAL A 152 -13.09 13.70 -18.55
N ARG A 153 -12.05 14.55 -18.57
CA ARG A 153 -12.11 15.88 -19.21
C ARG A 153 -12.17 15.81 -20.73
N GLU A 154 -11.42 14.91 -21.36
CA GLU A 154 -11.49 14.63 -22.80
C GLU A 154 -12.88 14.09 -23.15
N ASN A 155 -13.39 13.10 -22.41
CA ASN A 155 -14.72 12.56 -22.62
C ASN A 155 -15.84 13.53 -22.25
N ALA A 156 -15.65 14.44 -21.29
CA ALA A 156 -16.58 15.53 -20.98
C ALA A 156 -16.51 16.66 -22.01
N ALA A 157 -15.37 16.87 -22.66
CA ALA A 157 -15.25 17.72 -23.84
C ALA A 157 -15.91 17.07 -25.08
N ILE A 158 -15.97 15.73 -25.14
CA ILE A 158 -16.63 14.95 -26.20
C ILE A 158 -18.14 14.82 -25.97
N TYR A 159 -18.59 14.61 -24.72
CA TYR A 159 -19.99 14.70 -24.32
C TYR A 159 -20.34 16.18 -24.11
N ASN A 160 -20.46 16.87 -25.24
CA ASN A 160 -21.11 18.17 -25.37
C ASN A 160 -22.19 18.36 -24.30
N ILE A 161 -21.92 19.27 -23.37
CA ILE A 161 -22.94 19.85 -22.49
C ILE A 161 -24.12 20.33 -23.35
N ASP A 162 -23.86 20.80 -24.58
CA ASP A 162 -24.88 21.15 -25.57
C ASP A 162 -25.79 20.00 -26.02
N GLU A 163 -25.30 18.76 -26.12
CA GLU A 163 -26.12 17.60 -26.52
C GLU A 163 -26.97 17.10 -25.36
N ALA A 164 -26.41 17.12 -24.14
CA ALA A 164 -27.15 16.82 -22.92
C ALA A 164 -28.20 17.91 -22.63
N MET A 165 -27.86 19.19 -22.81
CA MET A 165 -28.79 20.33 -22.68
C MET A 165 -29.85 20.29 -23.78
N SER A 166 -29.51 20.01 -25.04
CA SER A 166 -30.50 19.88 -26.13
C SER A 166 -31.46 18.70 -25.91
N LYS A 167 -30.97 17.58 -25.36
CA LYS A 167 -31.84 16.46 -24.97
C LYS A 167 -32.75 16.85 -23.79
N PHE A 168 -32.24 17.58 -22.81
CA PHE A 168 -33.03 18.05 -21.68
C PHE A 168 -34.11 19.04 -22.11
N GLU A 169 -33.79 19.98 -22.99
CA GLU A 169 -34.72 20.97 -23.55
C GLU A 169 -35.83 20.31 -24.41
N ARG A 170 -35.49 19.26 -25.16
CA ARG A 170 -36.47 18.41 -25.87
C ARG A 170 -37.36 17.60 -24.92
N TYR A 171 -36.83 17.17 -23.78
CA TYR A 171 -37.61 16.47 -22.75
C TYR A 171 -38.56 17.45 -22.05
N GLN A 172 -38.10 18.66 -21.74
CA GLN A 172 -38.90 19.72 -21.13
C GLN A 172 -40.06 20.12 -22.06
N GLN A 173 -39.80 20.36 -23.35
CA GLN A 173 -40.86 20.62 -24.35
C GLN A 173 -41.86 19.47 -24.51
N LYS A 174 -41.45 18.21 -24.29
CA LYS A 174 -42.38 17.06 -24.33
C LYS A 174 -43.26 17.01 -23.08
N ILE A 175 -42.70 17.33 -21.92
CA ILE A 175 -43.45 17.39 -20.66
C ILE A 175 -44.46 18.55 -20.73
N ASP A 176 -44.02 19.75 -21.14
CA ASP A 176 -44.91 20.91 -21.30
C ASP A 176 -46.06 20.62 -22.27
N ARG A 177 -45.80 19.89 -23.38
CA ARG A 177 -46.86 19.47 -24.30
C ARG A 177 -47.79 18.43 -23.71
N ALA A 178 -47.27 17.49 -22.93
CA ALA A 178 -48.08 16.48 -22.27
C ALA A 178 -48.95 17.11 -21.17
N GLU A 179 -48.40 18.04 -20.38
CA GLU A 179 -49.12 18.82 -19.38
C GLU A 179 -50.18 19.71 -20.04
N ALA A 180 -49.84 20.44 -21.12
CA ALA A 180 -50.81 21.21 -21.88
C ALA A 180 -51.91 20.33 -22.52
N GLN A 181 -51.58 19.09 -22.89
CA GLN A 181 -52.56 18.14 -23.42
C GLN A 181 -53.46 17.58 -22.33
N VAL A 182 -52.94 17.34 -21.12
CA VAL A 182 -53.74 16.98 -19.93
C VAL A 182 -54.64 18.15 -19.54
N GLU A 183 -54.11 19.36 -19.46
CA GLU A 183 -54.88 20.57 -19.14
C GLU A 183 -55.96 20.86 -20.19
N ALA A 184 -55.67 20.63 -21.49
CA ALA A 184 -56.68 20.70 -22.54
C ALA A 184 -57.75 19.60 -22.42
N TYR A 185 -57.38 18.40 -21.99
CA TYR A 185 -58.32 17.32 -21.70
C TYR A 185 -59.19 17.63 -20.48
N ASP A 186 -58.62 18.20 -19.42
CA ASP A 186 -59.33 18.64 -18.22
C ASP A 186 -60.26 19.81 -18.53
N LEU A 187 -59.84 20.76 -19.37
CA LEU A 187 -60.71 21.84 -19.86
C LEU A 187 -61.82 21.31 -20.78
N MET A 188 -61.57 20.31 -21.63
CA MET A 188 -62.60 19.62 -22.41
C MET A 188 -63.55 18.78 -21.53
N ALA A 189 -63.03 18.17 -20.46
CA ALA A 189 -63.83 17.42 -19.49
C ALA A 189 -64.71 18.37 -18.68
N ALA A 190 -64.16 19.49 -18.21
CA ALA A 190 -64.89 20.56 -17.53
C ALA A 190 -65.95 21.22 -18.44
N SER A 191 -65.70 21.32 -19.75
CA SER A 191 -66.72 21.78 -20.71
C SER A 191 -67.73 20.69 -21.11
N LYS A 192 -67.47 19.41 -20.82
CA LYS A 192 -68.45 18.31 -20.90
C LYS A 192 -69.35 18.19 -19.66
N GLU A 193 -68.92 18.67 -18.50
CA GLU A 193 -69.75 18.74 -17.28
C GLU A 193 -70.87 19.79 -17.38
N GLY A 194 -70.79 20.74 -18.31
CA GLY A 194 -71.84 21.73 -18.59
C GLY A 194 -73.11 21.18 -19.27
N GLN A 195 -73.20 19.88 -19.56
CA GLN A 195 -74.37 19.26 -20.22
C GLN A 195 -75.13 18.23 -19.36
N SER A 196 -74.85 18.08 -18.05
CA SER A 196 -75.50 17.07 -17.20
C SER A 196 -76.59 17.59 -16.25
N LEU A 197 -77.06 18.83 -16.41
CA LEU A 197 -78.16 19.37 -15.59
C LEU A 197 -79.45 18.54 -15.76
N ASP A 198 -79.77 18.07 -16.96
CA ASP A 198 -80.94 17.21 -17.22
C ASP A 198 -80.82 15.81 -16.57
N ALA A 199 -79.61 15.29 -16.41
CA ALA A 199 -79.38 14.02 -15.72
C ALA A 199 -79.52 14.15 -14.19
N GLN A 200 -79.15 15.31 -13.63
CA GLN A 200 -79.26 15.58 -12.20
C GLN A 200 -80.72 15.82 -11.76
N PHE A 201 -81.58 16.40 -12.61
CA PHE A 201 -83.02 16.50 -12.33
C PHE A 201 -83.73 15.13 -12.37
N ALA A 202 -83.36 14.25 -13.31
CA ALA A 202 -83.98 12.94 -13.45
C ALA A 202 -83.73 11.98 -12.27
N ASP A 203 -82.60 12.14 -11.57
CA ASP A 203 -82.30 11.34 -10.38
C ASP A 203 -82.97 11.92 -9.11
N MET A 204 -83.15 13.25 -9.01
CA MET A 204 -83.92 13.86 -7.91
C MET A 204 -85.42 13.51 -7.96
N GLU A 205 -86.04 13.49 -9.16
CA GLU A 205 -87.45 13.10 -9.30
C GLU A 205 -87.70 11.63 -8.88
N LYS A 206 -86.72 10.75 -9.11
CA LYS A 206 -86.81 9.35 -8.67
C LYS A 206 -86.67 9.20 -7.15
N GLU A 207 -85.80 9.97 -6.51
CA GLU A 207 -85.67 9.97 -5.05
C GLU A 207 -86.92 10.52 -4.34
N GLU A 208 -87.55 11.58 -4.87
CA GLU A 208 -88.82 12.10 -4.33
C GLU A 208 -89.98 11.11 -4.48
N ALA A 209 -90.07 10.40 -5.62
CA ALA A 209 -91.10 9.38 -5.80
C ALA A 209 -90.97 8.22 -4.80
N ILE A 210 -89.73 7.74 -4.59
CA ILE A 210 -89.44 6.62 -3.68
C ILE A 210 -89.69 7.01 -2.21
N THR A 211 -89.34 8.24 -1.81
CA THR A 211 -89.58 8.72 -0.45
C THR A 211 -91.07 8.94 -0.14
N GLN A 212 -91.86 9.38 -1.12
CA GLN A 212 -93.32 9.50 -0.96
C GLN A 212 -94.02 8.14 -0.81
N GLU A 213 -93.59 7.10 -1.55
CA GLU A 213 -94.14 5.75 -1.38
C GLU A 213 -93.79 5.16 0.00
N LEU A 214 -92.56 5.39 0.49
CA LEU A 214 -92.13 4.98 1.82
C LEU A 214 -92.91 5.69 2.94
N ALA A 215 -93.24 6.99 2.77
CA ALA A 215 -94.04 7.75 3.71
C ALA A 215 -95.50 7.26 3.77
N LYS A 216 -96.11 6.91 2.62
CA LYS A 216 -97.46 6.31 2.56
C LYS A 216 -97.53 4.95 3.24
N ILE A 217 -96.48 4.12 3.11
CA ILE A 217 -96.40 2.83 3.82
C ILE A 217 -96.28 3.05 5.33
N LYS A 218 -95.45 4.00 5.78
CA LYS A 218 -95.31 4.32 7.21
C LYS A 218 -96.60 4.86 7.84
N GLN A 219 -97.36 5.70 7.15
CA GLN A 219 -98.66 6.17 7.66
C GLN A 219 -99.72 5.07 7.76
N LYS A 220 -99.73 4.09 6.84
CA LYS A 220 -100.63 2.93 6.94
C LYS A 220 -100.29 1.99 8.10
N LEU A 221 -99.03 1.95 8.51
CA LEU A 221 -98.55 1.13 9.64
C LEU A 221 -98.69 1.80 11.01
N SER A 222 -98.90 3.13 11.06
CA SER A 222 -99.09 3.88 12.32
C SER A 222 -100.54 4.29 12.59
N ALA A 223 -101.49 3.85 11.76
CA ALA A 223 -102.94 4.12 11.90
C ALA A 223 -103.78 2.82 12.02
N ALA A 224 -103.11 1.69 12.32
CA ALA A 224 -103.70 0.40 12.69
C ALA A 224 -102.98 -0.13 13.93
#